data_AF-A0A923J8E2-F1
#
_entry.id   AF-A0A923J8E2-F1
#
_cell.length_a   1.000
_cell.length_b   1.000
_cell.length_c   1.000
_cell.angle_alpha   90.00
_cell.angle_beta   90.00
_cell.angle_gamma   90.00
#
_symmetry.space_group_name_H-M   'P 1'
#
loop_
_entity.id
_entity.type
_entity.pdbx_description
1 polymer ?
#
loop_
_entity_poly.entity_id
_entity_poly.type
_entity_poly.pdbx_seq_one_letter_code
_entity_poly.pdbx_strand_id
1 'polypeptide(L)' 'MTKKLIGVNELAETLDVHRSWIYSRTRLQGVGQIPHIRVGKYVRFYLDEVMEWLQKQQGVE' A
#
# COMPACT_ATOMS: atom_id res chain seq x y z
N MET A 1 -2.93 -20.21 -1.22
CA MET A 1 -1.71 -19.39 -1.19
C MET A 1 -1.87 -18.32 -0.12
N THR A 2 -0.99 -18.26 0.87
CA THR A 2 -1.03 -17.30 1.98
C THR A 2 -0.53 -15.94 1.50
N LYS A 3 -1.43 -14.97 1.29
CA LYS A 3 -1.02 -13.58 1.03
C LYS A 3 -0.32 -13.04 2.28
N LYS A 4 0.95 -12.61 2.17
CA LYS A 4 1.74 -12.08 3.30
C LYS A 4 1.34 -10.63 3.57
N LEU A 5 1.04 -10.33 4.83
CA LEU A 5 0.82 -8.96 5.30
C LEU A 5 2.14 -8.29 5.63
N ILE A 6 2.43 -7.18 4.96
CA ILE A 6 3.64 -6.39 5.17
C ILE A 6 3.29 -5.08 5.89
N GLY A 7 4.27 -4.52 6.60
CA GLY A 7 4.13 -3.24 7.30
C GLY A 7 4.49 -2.04 6.42
N VAL A 8 4.31 -0.82 6.95
CA VAL A 8 4.70 0.42 6.25
C VAL A 8 6.19 0.45 5.89
N ASN A 9 7.07 0.00 6.80
CA ASN A 9 8.52 -0.03 6.54
C ASN A 9 8.86 -1.01 5.41
N GLU A 10 8.40 -2.25 5.51
CA GLU A 10 8.67 -3.30 4.52
C GLU A 10 8.08 -2.91 3.14
N LEU A 11 6.90 -2.28 3.11
CA LEU A 11 6.33 -1.76 1.87
C LEU A 11 7.13 -0.59 1.27
N ALA A 12 7.65 0.30 2.12
CA ALA A 12 8.51 1.41 1.68
C ALA A 12 9.81 0.90 1.05
N GLU A 13 10.44 -0.09 1.67
CA GLU A 13 11.64 -0.74 1.13
C GLU A 13 11.33 -1.50 -0.17
N THR A 14 10.20 -2.20 -0.24
CA THR A 14 9.82 -2.97 -1.43
C THR A 14 9.54 -2.08 -2.63
N LEU A 15 8.90 -0.92 -2.42
CA LEU A 15 8.58 0.04 -3.47
C LEU A 15 9.69 1.06 -3.73
N ASP A 16 10.78 1.02 -2.94
CA ASP A 16 11.85 2.03 -2.94
C ASP A 16 11.31 3.47 -2.80
N VAL A 17 10.35 3.68 -1.88
CA VAL A 17 9.73 4.98 -1.61
C VAL A 17 9.85 5.40 -0.15
N HIS A 18 9.73 6.70 0.11
CA HIS A 18 9.70 7.19 1.49
C HIS A 18 8.44 6.74 2.24
N ARG A 19 8.59 6.33 3.50
CA ARG A 19 7.48 5.97 4.41
C ARG A 19 6.40 7.06 4.49
N SER A 20 6.81 8.34 4.46
CA SER A 20 5.90 9.48 4.46
C SER A 20 4.96 9.47 3.26
N TRP A 21 5.39 8.98 2.10
CA TRP A 21 4.54 8.81 0.92
C TRP A 21 3.43 7.79 1.18
N ILE A 22 3.76 6.65 1.80
CA ILE A 22 2.77 5.62 2.16
C ILE A 22 1.75 6.15 3.15
N TYR A 23 2.20 6.88 4.19
CA TYR A 23 1.27 7.53 5.13
C TYR A 23 0.37 8.55 4.44
N SER A 24 0.90 9.36 3.52
CA SER A 24 0.10 10.28 2.72
C SER A 24 -0.97 9.54 1.91
N ARG A 25 -0.61 8.45 1.22
CA ARG A 25 -1.56 7.62 0.45
C ARG A 25 -2.59 6.91 1.32
N THR A 26 -2.21 6.51 2.53
CA THR A 26 -3.13 5.88 3.51
C THR A 26 -4.17 6.88 4.03
N ARG A 27 -3.80 8.17 4.11
CA ARG A 27 -4.69 9.25 4.55
C ARG A 27 -5.63 9.77 3.45
N LEU A 28 -5.34 9.49 2.18
CA LEU A 28 -6.24 9.85 1.07
C LEU A 28 -7.55 9.06 1.19
N GLN A 29 -8.66 9.71 0.83
CA GLN A 29 -9.99 9.09 0.75
C GLN A 29 -10.40 8.98 -0.72
N GLY A 30 -10.92 7.84 -1.14
CA GLY A 30 -11.40 7.60 -2.51
C GLY A 30 -10.37 6.95 -3.44
N VAL A 31 -10.38 7.33 -4.72
CA VAL A 31 -9.65 6.66 -5.82
C VAL A 31 -8.12 6.60 -5.60
N GLY A 32 -7.57 7.52 -4.81
CA GLY A 32 -6.14 7.57 -4.47
C GLY A 32 -5.75 6.84 -3.17
N GLN A 33 -6.69 6.14 -2.52
CA GLN A 33 -6.41 5.42 -1.27
C GLN A 33 -5.68 4.10 -1.56
N ILE A 34 -4.52 3.93 -0.95
CA ILE A 34 -3.78 2.67 -1.01
C ILE A 34 -4.54 1.57 -0.23
N PRO A 35 -4.69 0.35 -0.80
CA PRO A 35 -5.35 -0.75 -0.12
C PRO A 35 -4.57 -1.14 1.12
N HIS A 36 -5.23 -1.09 2.28
CA HIS A 36 -4.62 -1.35 3.57
C HIS A 36 -5.59 -2.02 4.53
N ILE A 37 -5.05 -2.72 5.50
CA ILE A 37 -5.79 -3.46 6.52
C ILE A 37 -5.39 -2.93 7.88
N ARG A 38 -6.41 -2.59 8.67
CA ARG A 38 -6.21 -2.16 10.06
C ARG A 38 -6.26 -3.39 10.97
N VAL A 39 -5.13 -3.69 11.59
CA VAL A 39 -4.99 -4.71 12.63
C VAL A 39 -4.80 -3.98 13.96
N GLY A 40 -5.93 -3.53 14.54
CA GLY A 40 -5.91 -2.66 15.72
C GLY A 40 -5.21 -1.33 15.43
N LYS A 41 -4.14 -1.03 16.16
CA LYS A 41 -3.30 0.18 15.93
C LYS A 41 -2.35 0.06 14.73
N TYR A 42 -2.19 -1.14 14.18
CA TYR A 42 -1.24 -1.40 13.09
C TYR A 42 -1.94 -1.31 11.74
N VAL A 43 -1.26 -0.69 10.78
CA VAL A 43 -1.66 -0.73 9.37
C VAL A 43 -0.78 -1.74 8.66
N ARG A 44 -1.42 -2.66 7.95
CA ARG A 44 -0.80 -3.72 7.16
C ARG A 44 -1.25 -3.61 5.71
N PHE A 45 -0.46 -4.17 4.82
CA PHE A 45 -0.70 -4.12 3.38
C PHE A 45 -0.51 -5.50 2.79
N TYR A 46 -1.32 -5.85 1.81
CA TYR A 46 -1.02 -6.97 0.94
C TYR A 46 -0.23 -6.43 -0.25
N LEU A 47 1.01 -6.92 -0.42
CA LEU A 47 1.90 -6.44 -1.47
C LEU A 47 1.25 -6.55 -2.86
N ASP A 48 0.61 -7.68 -3.13
CA ASP A 48 -0.12 -7.99 -4.36
C ASP A 48 -1.18 -6.91 -4.70
N GLU A 49 -2.07 -6.60 -3.75
CA GLU A 49 -3.11 -5.59 -3.94
C GLU A 49 -2.54 -4.18 -4.12
N VAL A 50 -1.44 -3.85 -3.42
CA VAL A 50 -0.76 -2.56 -3.59
C VAL A 50 -0.16 -2.44 -4.99
N MET A 51 0.47 -3.50 -5.50
CA MET A 51 1.04 -3.53 -6.85
C MET A 51 -0.04 -3.43 -7.93
N GLU A 52 -1.16 -4.13 -7.76
CA GLU A 52 -2.33 -4.01 -8.66
C GLU A 52 -2.91 -2.59 -8.63
N TRP A 53 -3.01 -1.98 -7.45
CA TRP A 53 -3.48 -0.61 -7.30
C TRP A 53 -2.54 0.40 -7.98
N LEU A 54 -1.22 0.23 -7.83
CA LEU A 54 -0.22 1.07 -8.51
C LEU A 54 -0.35 0.99 -10.03
N GLN A 55 -0.52 -0.22 -10.58
CA GLN A 55 -0.72 -0.43 -12.02
C GLN A 55 -1.99 0.29 -12.51
N LYS A 56 -3.10 0.17 -11.78
CA LYS A 56 -4.36 0.87 -12.09
C LYS A 56 -4.22 2.40 -12.04
N GLN A 57 -3.38 2.92 -11.16
CA GLN A 57 -3.12 4.37 -11.05
C GLN A 57 -2.22 4.91 -12.17
N GLN A 58 -1.29 4.11 -12.69
CA GLN A 58 -0.38 4.55 -13.75
C GLN A 58 -0.98 4.54 -15.15
N GLY A 59 -2.20 4.00 -15.35
CA GLY A 59 -2.90 4.09 -16.63
C GLY A 59 -2.10 3.55 -17.81
N VAL A 60 -1.25 2.54 -17.58
CA VAL A 60 -0.56 1.84 -18.66
C VAL A 60 -1.56 0.85 -19.26
N GLU A 61 -2.38 1.36 -20.18
CA GLU A 61 -2.94 0.60 -21.30
C GLU A 61 -1.97 0.60 -22.48
#